data_AF-A0A518G8Z3-F1
#
_entry.id   AF-A0A518G8Z3-F1
#
_cell.length_a   1.000
_cell.length_b   1.000
_cell.length_c   1.000
_cell.angle_alpha   90.00
_cell.angle_beta   90.00
_cell.angle_gamma   90.00
#
_symmetry.space_group_name_H-M   'P 1'
#
loop_
_entity.id
_entity.type
_entity.pdbx_description
1 polymer ?
#
loop_
_entity_poly.entity_id
_entity_poly.type
_entity_poly.pdbx_seq_one_letter_code
_entity_poly.pdbx_strand_id
1 'polypeptide(L)'
;MALLILRVCFICVAAGIATLLLRIDISGPAYIPYLVIFGSVLMSLGVIAVDIFTPRKQIEVISGVYFGLLVGVLMTYILYLALAPLIPANSPYTAPTLLLMGSVLCYACTSLLLQTKDDFRFVIPYVEFARDLKGLRPIVLDTSAIIDGRLAEFAETNIIESQLVMPGFVLAELQAIADSNDRLRRARGRRGLDILNRLRTQPNIEFQIYDRELPEFAGQPVDMKLVILAKHLEGKIITGDFNLNKVAKVHNVAVVNLNEIAASLRPQFLPGEAFEVRVVKAGEGPEQGIGYLDDGTMVVIEGGRHRINATLPVVVTSTLQTQAGRMLFAKVDDAAIRSGA
;
A
#
# COMPACT_ATOMS: atom_id res chain seq x y z
N MET A 1 5.25 27.75 -11.26
CA MET A 1 6.33 28.73 -11.49
C MET A 1 7.23 28.34 -12.67
N ALA A 2 7.91 27.18 -12.65
CA ALA A 2 8.85 26.78 -13.72
C ALA A 2 8.25 26.74 -15.14
N LEU A 3 7.03 26.21 -15.32
CA LEU A 3 6.36 26.16 -16.63
C LEU A 3 6.05 27.54 -17.23
N LEU A 4 5.80 28.54 -16.38
CA LEU A 4 5.55 29.92 -16.83
C LEU A 4 6.85 30.54 -17.37
N ILE A 5 7.97 30.32 -16.67
CA ILE A 5 9.30 30.76 -17.10
C ILE A 5 9.68 30.11 -18.44
N LEU A 6 9.42 28.81 -18.60
CA LEU A 6 9.66 28.09 -19.87
C LEU A 6 8.87 28.70 -21.04
N ARG A 7 7.58 28.99 -20.84
CA ARG A 7 6.71 29.57 -21.87
C ARG A 7 7.15 30.97 -22.29
N VAL A 8 7.54 31.82 -21.33
CA VAL A 8 8.08 33.16 -21.62
C VAL A 8 9.38 33.05 -22.42
N CYS A 9 10.29 32.14 -22.01
CA CYS A 9 11.53 31.90 -22.73
C CYS A 9 11.29 31.42 -24.17
N PHE A 10 10.33 30.51 -24.38
CA PHE A 10 9.95 30.03 -25.71
C PHE A 10 9.43 31.16 -26.61
N ILE A 11 8.60 32.07 -26.09
CA ILE A 11 8.11 33.23 -26.85
C ILE A 11 9.28 34.14 -27.26
N CYS A 12 10.26 34.37 -26.37
CA CYS A 12 11.44 35.18 -26.69
C CYS A 12 12.29 34.54 -27.80
N VAL A 13 12.49 33.22 -27.77
CA VAL A 13 13.23 32.49 -28.80
C VAL A 13 12.49 32.51 -30.14
N ALA A 14 11.18 32.27 -30.13
CA ALA A 14 10.35 32.31 -31.34
C ALA A 14 10.35 33.70 -31.98
N ALA A 15 10.27 34.77 -31.18
CA ALA A 15 10.41 36.14 -31.67
C ALA A 15 11.80 36.40 -32.28
N GLY A 16 12.87 35.89 -31.66
CA GLY A 16 14.22 35.97 -32.21
C GLY A 16 14.35 35.27 -33.58
N ILE A 17 13.81 34.06 -33.71
CA ILE A 17 13.80 33.32 -34.98
C ILE A 17 12.98 34.06 -36.04
N ALA A 18 11.82 34.62 -35.69
CA ALA A 18 11.03 35.43 -36.60
C ALA A 18 11.83 36.63 -37.14
N THR A 19 12.59 37.32 -36.29
CA THR A 19 13.45 38.44 -36.73
C THR A 19 14.62 38.01 -37.61
N LEU A 20 15.16 36.80 -37.41
CA LEU A 20 16.20 36.24 -38.27
C LEU A 20 15.65 35.86 -39.64
N LEU A 21 14.46 35.27 -39.71
CA LEU A 21 13.79 34.93 -40.97
C LEU A 21 13.49 36.17 -41.82
N LEU A 22 13.21 37.32 -41.19
CA LEU A 22 13.03 38.59 -41.87
C LEU A 22 14.31 39.17 -42.48
N ARG A 23 15.49 38.74 -42.02
CA ARG A 23 16.78 39.17 -42.57
C ARG A 23 17.21 38.35 -43.79
N ILE A 24 16.55 37.23 -44.05
CA ILE A 24 16.74 36.48 -45.28
C ILE A 24 16.03 37.26 -46.38
N ASP A 25 16.75 37.61 -47.43
CA ASP A 25 16.20 38.38 -48.55
C ASP A 25 15.27 37.48 -49.38
N ILE A 26 14.03 37.33 -48.91
CA ILE A 26 13.01 36.53 -49.56
C ILE A 26 12.44 37.38 -50.70
N SER A 27 12.98 37.19 -51.90
CA SER A 27 12.49 37.81 -53.12
C SER A 27 11.04 37.40 -53.38
N GLY A 28 10.09 38.31 -53.16
CA GLY A 28 8.67 38.10 -53.41
C GLY A 28 7.79 39.31 -53.03
N PRO A 29 6.45 39.16 -53.12
CA PRO A 29 5.48 40.21 -52.79
C PRO A 29 5.68 40.87 -51.43
N ALA A 30 5.41 42.18 -51.34
CA ALA A 30 5.59 43.00 -50.14
C ALA A 30 4.83 42.53 -48.88
N TYR A 31 3.88 41.60 -49.01
CA TYR A 31 3.13 41.03 -47.88
C TYR A 31 3.81 39.83 -47.20
N ILE A 32 4.84 39.22 -47.82
CA ILE A 32 5.52 38.02 -47.30
C ILE A 32 6.11 38.22 -45.90
N PRO A 33 6.82 39.33 -45.60
CA PRO A 33 7.38 39.56 -44.26
C PRO A 33 6.31 39.59 -43.16
N TYR A 34 5.16 40.23 -43.44
CA TYR A 34 4.05 40.29 -42.49
C TYR A 34 3.42 38.92 -42.27
N LEU A 35 3.32 38.10 -43.32
CA LEU A 35 2.82 36.73 -43.23
C LEU A 35 3.75 35.85 -42.39
N VAL A 36 5.07 35.98 -42.55
CA VAL A 36 6.07 35.26 -41.74
C VAL A 36 5.97 35.63 -40.26
N ILE A 37 5.86 36.91 -39.94
CA ILE A 37 5.67 37.37 -38.55
C ILE A 37 4.38 36.82 -37.98
N PHE A 38 3.25 37.03 -38.67
CA PHE A 38 1.94 36.61 -38.20
C PHE A 38 1.86 35.08 -38.02
N GLY A 39 2.40 34.33 -38.98
CA GLY A 39 2.48 32.86 -38.93
C GLY A 39 3.35 32.36 -37.77
N SER A 40 4.49 32.99 -37.51
CA SER A 40 5.38 32.61 -36.41
C SER A 40 4.75 32.83 -35.03
N VAL A 41 4.03 33.96 -34.86
CA VAL A 41 3.31 34.28 -33.62
C VAL A 41 2.15 33.31 -33.42
N LEU A 42 1.37 33.05 -34.47
CA LEU A 42 0.22 32.15 -34.41
C LEU A 42 0.63 30.70 -34.12
N MET A 43 1.72 30.22 -34.71
CA MET A 43 2.28 28.90 -34.43
C MET A 43 2.77 28.78 -32.99
N SER A 44 3.47 29.80 -32.49
CA SER A 44 3.96 29.84 -31.10
C SER A 44 2.82 29.84 -30.08
N LEU A 45 1.77 30.61 -30.33
CA LEU A 45 0.56 30.62 -29.49
C LEU A 45 -0.17 29.28 -29.54
N GLY A 46 -0.24 28.63 -30.72
CA GLY A 46 -0.82 27.30 -30.88
C GLY A 46 -0.10 26.24 -30.04
N VAL A 47 1.24 26.23 -30.03
CA VAL A 47 2.05 25.31 -29.22
C VAL A 47 1.80 25.52 -27.72
N ILE A 48 1.73 26.79 -27.28
CA ILE A 48 1.44 27.11 -25.88
C ILE A 48 0.01 26.70 -25.50
N ALA A 49 -0.96 26.88 -26.39
CA ALA A 49 -2.33 26.43 -26.17
C ALA A 49 -2.40 24.91 -26.00
N VAL A 50 -1.75 24.14 -26.88
CA VAL A 50 -1.65 22.67 -26.74
C VAL A 50 -0.99 22.27 -25.43
N ASP A 51 0.07 22.98 -25.02
CA ASP A 51 0.74 22.73 -23.74
C ASP A 51 -0.16 23.04 -22.52
N ILE A 52 -1.01 24.06 -22.60
CA ILE A 52 -1.99 24.39 -21.55
C ILE A 52 -3.14 23.38 -21.49
N PHE A 53 -3.69 22.99 -22.64
CA PHE A 53 -4.82 22.06 -22.74
C PHE A 53 -4.43 20.60 -22.48
N THR A 54 -3.14 20.28 -22.38
CA THR A 54 -2.64 18.93 -22.07
C THR A 54 -1.91 18.88 -20.72
N PRO A 55 -2.60 19.14 -19.59
CA PRO A 55 -1.98 19.32 -18.26
C PRO A 55 -1.41 18.03 -17.65
N ARG A 56 -1.83 16.86 -18.13
CA ARG A 56 -1.35 15.55 -17.65
C ARG A 56 -0.63 14.82 -18.76
N LYS A 57 0.61 15.20 -19.03
CA LYS A 57 1.47 14.42 -19.91
C LYS A 57 2.04 13.26 -19.08
N GLN A 58 1.51 12.06 -19.27
CA GLN A 58 2.17 10.85 -18.74
C GLN A 58 3.52 10.75 -19.44
N ILE A 59 4.61 10.78 -18.66
CA ILE A 59 5.97 10.70 -19.20
C ILE A 59 6.12 9.42 -20.04
N GLU A 60 5.42 8.36 -19.65
CA GLU A 60 5.30 7.08 -20.35
C GLU A 60 4.75 7.21 -21.78
N VAL A 61 3.73 8.05 -22.00
CA VAL A 61 3.17 8.27 -23.35
C VAL A 61 4.14 9.07 -24.19
N ILE A 62 4.80 10.07 -23.60
CA ILE A 62 5.83 10.86 -24.29
C ILE A 62 6.99 9.95 -24.72
N SER A 63 7.56 9.20 -23.78
CA SER A 63 8.70 8.32 -24.05
C SER A 63 8.34 7.21 -25.04
N GLY A 64 7.13 6.65 -24.95
CA GLY A 64 6.62 5.67 -25.90
C GLY A 64 6.51 6.22 -27.33
N VAL A 65 6.03 7.46 -27.48
CA VAL A 65 5.97 8.12 -28.80
C VAL A 65 7.36 8.41 -29.35
N TYR A 66 8.29 8.93 -28.54
CA TYR A 66 9.66 9.18 -28.99
C TYR A 66 10.38 7.89 -29.39
N PHE A 67 10.24 6.84 -28.58
CA PHE A 67 10.87 5.55 -28.87
C PHE A 67 10.24 4.88 -30.10
N GLY A 68 8.91 4.94 -30.25
CA GLY A 68 8.21 4.42 -31.41
C GLY A 68 8.57 5.11 -32.72
N LEU A 69 8.75 6.43 -32.69
CA LEU A 69 9.26 7.19 -33.83
C LEU A 69 10.70 6.80 -34.16
N LEU A 70 11.58 6.70 -33.16
CA LEU A 70 12.99 6.33 -33.37
C LEU A 70 13.11 4.93 -33.98
N VAL A 71 12.41 3.95 -33.40
CA VAL A 71 12.37 2.57 -33.90
C VAL A 71 11.74 2.51 -35.29
N GLY A 72 10.65 3.27 -35.53
CA GLY A 72 10.00 3.35 -36.84
C GLY A 72 10.93 3.87 -37.94
N VAL A 73 11.68 4.94 -37.66
CA VAL A 73 12.68 5.49 -38.60
C VAL A 73 13.81 4.50 -38.85
N LEU A 74 14.32 3.85 -37.79
CA LEU A 74 15.35 2.81 -37.92
C LEU A 74 14.86 1.64 -38.77
N MET A 75 13.64 1.15 -38.51
CA MET A 75 13.04 0.05 -39.25
C MET A 75 12.81 0.41 -40.72
N THR A 76 12.43 1.65 -41.00
CA THR A 76 12.30 2.18 -42.37
C THR A 76 13.63 2.14 -43.10
N TYR A 77 14.72 2.53 -42.43
CA TYR A 77 16.06 2.45 -43.01
C TYR A 77 16.50 1.01 -43.29
N ILE A 78 16.29 0.09 -42.33
CA ILE A 78 16.62 -1.33 -42.50
C ILE A 78 15.81 -1.95 -43.64
N LEU A 79 14.51 -1.65 -43.72
CA LEU A 79 13.64 -2.16 -44.77
C LEU A 79 14.02 -1.60 -46.14
N TYR A 80 14.42 -0.32 -46.21
CA TYR A 80 14.98 0.26 -47.43
C TYR A 80 16.24 -0.46 -47.89
N LEU A 81 17.18 -0.77 -46.99
CA LEU A 81 18.39 -1.55 -47.34
C LEU A 81 18.03 -2.93 -47.91
N ALA A 82 17.02 -3.60 -47.35
CA ALA A 82 16.55 -4.89 -47.85
C ALA A 82 15.87 -4.78 -49.22
N LEU A 83 15.16 -3.68 -49.50
CA LEU A 83 14.47 -3.43 -50.76
C LEU A 83 15.35 -2.74 -51.82
N ALA A 84 16.53 -2.24 -51.44
CA ALA A 84 17.46 -1.55 -52.33
C ALA A 84 17.83 -2.35 -53.61
N PRO A 85 17.98 -3.70 -53.59
CA PRO A 85 18.23 -4.46 -54.82
C PRO A 85 17.06 -4.47 -55.81
N LEU A 86 15.84 -4.23 -55.32
CA LEU A 86 14.61 -4.23 -56.11
C LEU A 86 14.23 -2.83 -56.63
N ILE A 87 14.76 -1.78 -56.01
CA ILE A 87 14.44 -0.38 -56.34
C ILE A 87 15.70 0.28 -56.94
N PRO A 88 15.71 0.59 -58.25
CA PRO A 88 16.82 1.33 -58.86
C PRO A 88 17.05 2.66 -58.14
N ALA A 89 18.28 2.90 -57.67
CA ALA A 89 18.63 4.04 -56.82
C ALA A 89 18.26 5.42 -57.43
N ASN A 90 18.13 5.51 -58.76
CA ASN A 90 17.83 6.75 -59.50
C ASN A 90 16.38 6.86 -60.00
N SER A 91 15.46 6.06 -59.46
CA SER A 91 14.05 6.15 -59.81
C SER A 91 13.39 7.39 -59.18
N PRO A 92 12.53 8.15 -59.90
CA PRO A 92 11.74 9.22 -59.30
C PRO A 92 10.78 8.73 -58.21
N TYR A 93 10.55 7.41 -58.13
CA TYR A 93 9.68 6.79 -57.13
C TYR A 93 10.37 6.49 -55.80
N THR A 94 11.69 6.63 -55.67
CA THR A 94 12.43 6.27 -54.44
C THR A 94 12.08 7.17 -53.25
N ALA A 95 11.98 8.49 -53.46
CA ALA A 95 11.61 9.44 -52.42
C ALA A 95 10.17 9.25 -51.90
N PRO A 96 9.13 9.17 -52.77
CA PRO A 96 7.76 8.97 -52.30
C PRO A 96 7.55 7.59 -51.65
N THR A 97 8.21 6.54 -52.12
CA THR A 97 8.11 5.22 -51.47
C THR A 97 8.74 5.22 -50.07
N LEU A 98 9.88 5.89 -49.88
CA LEU A 98 10.52 6.02 -48.57
C LEU A 98 9.66 6.83 -47.58
N LEU A 99 9.04 7.92 -48.03
CA LEU A 99 8.15 8.73 -47.19
C LEU A 99 6.87 7.95 -46.80
N LEU A 100 6.28 7.23 -47.75
CA LEU A 100 5.09 6.42 -47.51
C LEU A 100 5.40 5.27 -46.55
N MET A 101 6.48 4.54 -46.79
CA MET A 101 6.95 3.46 -45.91
C MET A 101 7.30 3.98 -44.51
N GLY A 102 8.01 5.11 -44.44
CA GLY A 102 8.40 5.75 -43.18
C GLY A 102 7.22 6.17 -42.33
N SER A 103 6.23 6.82 -42.93
CA SER A 103 5.01 7.24 -42.22
C SER A 103 4.19 6.05 -41.70
N VAL A 104 4.03 4.99 -42.51
CA VAL A 104 3.32 3.76 -42.11
C VAL A 104 4.04 3.05 -40.95
N LEU A 105 5.37 2.87 -41.05
CA LEU A 105 6.14 2.17 -40.02
C LEU A 105 6.23 2.97 -38.72
N CYS A 106 6.43 4.29 -38.79
CA CYS A 106 6.44 5.14 -37.61
C CYS A 106 5.09 5.11 -36.87
N TYR A 107 3.99 5.14 -37.61
CA TYR A 107 2.65 5.00 -37.02
C TYR A 107 2.45 3.62 -36.39
N ALA A 108 2.79 2.54 -37.11
CA ALA A 108 2.63 1.18 -36.62
C ALA A 108 3.46 0.92 -35.36
N CYS A 109 4.74 1.31 -35.34
CA CYS A 109 5.61 1.15 -34.18
C CYS A 109 5.12 1.95 -32.97
N THR A 110 4.71 3.21 -33.17
CA THR A 110 4.18 4.05 -32.09
C THR A 110 2.85 3.51 -31.56
N SER A 111 1.95 3.08 -32.45
CA SER A 111 0.66 2.50 -32.08
C SER A 111 0.84 1.20 -31.28
N LEU A 112 1.74 0.32 -31.71
CA LEU A 112 2.02 -0.93 -30.99
C LEU A 112 2.60 -0.67 -29.60
N LEU A 113 3.57 0.23 -29.46
CA LEU A 113 4.15 0.58 -28.17
C LEU A 113 3.13 1.23 -27.22
N LEU A 114 2.26 2.10 -27.73
CA LEU A 114 1.21 2.71 -26.93
C LEU A 114 0.10 1.73 -26.54
N GLN A 115 -0.23 0.77 -27.40
CA GLN A 115 -1.23 -0.27 -27.09
C GLN A 115 -0.70 -1.30 -26.08
N THR A 116 0.60 -1.56 -26.09
CA THR A 116 1.26 -2.53 -25.18
C THR A 116 1.83 -1.89 -23.91
N LYS A 117 1.70 -0.57 -23.75
CA LYS A 117 2.30 0.18 -22.63
C LYS A 117 1.85 -0.33 -21.24
N ASP A 118 0.63 -0.84 -21.14
CA ASP A 118 0.06 -1.32 -19.87
C ASP A 118 0.48 -2.77 -19.55
N ASP A 119 0.98 -3.52 -20.56
CA ASP A 119 1.53 -4.88 -20.42
C ASP A 119 3.05 -4.88 -20.16
N PHE A 120 3.78 -3.82 -20.54
CA PHE A 120 5.25 -3.73 -20.47
C PHE A 120 5.84 -3.24 -19.13
N ARG A 121 5.05 -3.23 -18.05
CA ARG A 121 5.51 -2.88 -16.68
C ARG A 121 6.65 -3.75 -16.13
N PHE A 122 7.12 -4.76 -16.87
CA PHE A 122 8.11 -5.75 -16.45
C PHE A 122 9.53 -5.55 -17.03
N VAL A 123 9.75 -4.73 -18.08
CA VAL A 123 11.05 -4.74 -18.83
C VAL A 123 11.86 -3.44 -18.76
N ILE A 124 11.26 -2.31 -18.37
CA ILE A 124 12.01 -1.11 -18.01
C ILE A 124 11.60 -0.76 -16.59
N PRO A 125 12.44 -1.05 -15.57
CA PRO A 125 12.23 -0.45 -14.29
C PRO A 125 12.39 1.05 -14.51
N TYR A 126 11.27 1.76 -14.55
CA TYR A 126 11.26 3.17 -14.20
C TYR A 126 11.82 3.16 -12.79
N VAL A 127 13.13 3.41 -12.67
CA VAL A 127 13.78 3.61 -11.37
C VAL A 127 13.29 4.96 -10.89
N GLU A 128 12.01 5.01 -10.54
CA GLU A 128 11.55 5.94 -9.54
C GLU A 128 12.43 5.58 -8.35
N PHE A 129 13.43 6.43 -8.08
CA PHE A 129 14.10 6.46 -6.79
C PHE A 129 13.06 6.91 -5.74
N ALA A 130 11.91 6.24 -5.67
CA ALA A 130 11.31 5.94 -4.40
C ALA A 130 12.43 5.24 -3.65
N ARG A 131 13.00 5.91 -2.66
CA ARG A 131 13.77 5.22 -1.65
C ARG A 131 12.89 4.05 -1.25
N ASP A 132 13.31 2.83 -1.56
CA ASP A 132 12.97 1.66 -0.77
C ASP A 132 13.54 1.91 0.63
N LEU A 133 12.90 2.83 1.35
CA LEU A 133 12.74 2.68 2.77
C LEU A 133 12.13 1.29 2.89
N LYS A 134 12.88 0.35 3.45
CA LYS A 134 12.35 -0.95 3.90
C LYS A 134 11.11 -0.84 4.83
N GLY A 135 10.62 0.37 5.13
CA GLY A 135 9.34 0.63 5.77
C GLY A 135 8.44 1.29 4.73
N LEU A 136 7.26 0.80 4.41
CA LEU A 136 6.28 0.19 5.30
C LEU A 136 5.40 -0.71 4.44
N ARG A 137 5.55 -2.04 4.57
CA ARG A 137 4.75 -2.99 3.79
C ARG A 137 3.26 -2.78 4.08
N PRO A 138 2.38 -2.69 3.06
CA PRO A 138 0.96 -2.51 3.28
C PRO A 138 0.39 -3.69 4.07
N ILE A 139 -0.62 -3.40 4.88
CA ILE A 139 -1.24 -4.38 5.76
C ILE A 139 -2.67 -4.62 5.30
N VAL A 140 -2.93 -5.83 4.81
CA VAL A 140 -4.24 -6.28 4.39
C VAL A 140 -5.07 -6.68 5.61
N LEU A 141 -6.27 -6.11 5.72
CA LEU A 141 -7.19 -6.34 6.83
C LEU A 141 -8.14 -7.51 6.56
N ASP A 142 -8.36 -8.31 7.59
CA ASP A 142 -9.37 -9.37 7.63
C ASP A 142 -10.58 -8.97 8.49
N THR A 143 -11.75 -9.53 8.18
CA THR A 143 -13.03 -9.33 8.89
C THR A 143 -12.89 -9.61 10.38
N SER A 144 -12.16 -10.69 10.74
CA SER A 144 -11.99 -11.09 12.14
C SER A 144 -11.26 -10.04 12.98
N ALA A 145 -10.23 -9.40 12.42
CA ALA A 145 -9.45 -8.38 13.10
C ALA A 145 -10.24 -7.08 13.30
N ILE A 146 -11.12 -6.74 12.36
CA ILE A 146 -11.97 -5.56 12.45
C ILE A 146 -13.05 -5.75 13.50
N ILE A 147 -13.72 -6.92 13.52
CA ILE A 147 -14.81 -7.20 14.47
C ILE A 147 -14.30 -7.24 15.93
N ASP A 148 -13.08 -7.70 16.14
CA ASP A 148 -12.44 -7.76 17.47
C ASP A 148 -12.36 -6.37 18.14
N GLY A 149 -12.07 -5.34 17.36
CA GLY A 149 -12.10 -3.94 17.77
C GLY A 149 -10.87 -3.41 18.51
N ARG A 150 -9.97 -4.28 18.96
CA ARG A 150 -8.66 -3.85 19.47
C ARG A 150 -7.76 -3.25 18.39
N LEU A 151 -8.07 -3.48 17.11
CA LEU A 151 -7.28 -2.96 15.99
C LEU A 151 -7.23 -1.42 15.96
N ALA A 152 -8.35 -0.73 16.25
CA ALA A 152 -8.36 0.73 16.27
C ALA A 152 -7.50 1.29 17.41
N GLU A 153 -7.63 0.73 18.61
CA GLU A 153 -6.79 1.11 19.76
C GLU A 153 -5.31 0.81 19.50
N PHE A 154 -5.02 -0.34 18.88
CA PHE A 154 -3.66 -0.72 18.50
C PHE A 154 -3.08 0.25 17.46
N ALA A 155 -3.86 0.66 16.47
CA ALA A 155 -3.41 1.63 15.45
C ALA A 155 -3.16 3.03 16.05
N GLU A 156 -3.90 3.43 17.08
CA GLU A 156 -3.71 4.71 17.79
C GLU A 156 -2.39 4.80 18.55
N THR A 157 -1.75 3.67 18.87
CA THR A 157 -0.44 3.66 19.56
C THR A 157 0.75 4.07 18.69
N ASN A 158 0.52 4.37 17.40
CA ASN A 158 1.57 4.62 16.38
C ASN A 158 2.51 3.43 16.13
N ILE A 159 2.16 2.22 16.58
CA ILE A 159 2.92 1.00 16.24
C ILE A 159 2.71 0.61 14.77
N ILE A 160 1.54 0.95 14.20
CA ILE A 160 1.24 0.74 12.78
C ILE A 160 1.50 2.04 12.04
N GLU A 161 2.66 2.12 11.41
CA GLU A 161 2.99 3.21 10.47
C GLU A 161 2.61 2.84 9.02
N SER A 162 2.33 1.56 8.74
CA SER A 162 1.99 1.05 7.40
C SER A 162 0.58 1.43 6.94
N GLN A 163 0.42 1.58 5.62
CA GLN A 163 -0.88 1.69 4.98
C GLN A 163 -1.76 0.48 5.30
N LEU A 164 -2.97 0.75 5.79
CA LEU A 164 -4.01 -0.25 6.01
C LEU A 164 -4.86 -0.40 4.75
N VAL A 165 -4.90 -1.61 4.22
CA VAL A 165 -5.62 -1.97 2.99
C VAL A 165 -6.84 -2.81 3.35
N MET A 166 -8.02 -2.26 3.08
CA MET A 166 -9.30 -2.96 3.23
C MET A 166 -9.75 -3.53 1.89
N PRO A 167 -9.80 -4.86 1.71
CA PRO A 167 -10.28 -5.44 0.45
C PRO A 167 -11.81 -5.30 0.33
N GLY A 168 -12.29 -5.01 -0.88
CA GLY A 168 -13.73 -4.85 -1.15
C GLY A 168 -14.55 -6.09 -0.78
N PHE A 169 -14.02 -7.30 -1.01
CA PHE A 169 -14.70 -8.55 -0.64
C PHE A 169 -14.81 -8.78 0.87
N VAL A 170 -13.84 -8.32 1.66
CA VAL A 170 -13.89 -8.35 3.14
C VAL A 170 -14.93 -7.34 3.63
N LEU A 171 -15.02 -6.17 2.98
CA LEU A 171 -16.00 -5.16 3.32
C LEU A 171 -17.42 -5.65 3.06
N ALA A 172 -17.63 -6.34 1.92
CA ALA A 172 -18.89 -6.99 1.60
C ALA A 172 -19.26 -8.09 2.60
N GLU A 173 -18.30 -8.91 3.04
CA GLU A 173 -18.52 -9.90 4.09
C GLU A 173 -18.92 -9.24 5.42
N LEU A 174 -18.23 -8.18 5.83
CA LEU A 174 -18.53 -7.43 7.04
C LEU A 174 -19.94 -6.81 7.00
N GLN A 175 -20.36 -6.27 5.85
CA GLN A 175 -21.72 -5.78 5.62
C GLN A 175 -22.76 -6.91 5.72
N ALA A 176 -22.50 -8.06 5.10
CA ALA A 176 -23.39 -9.22 5.20
C ALA A 176 -23.55 -9.70 6.66
N ILE A 177 -22.49 -9.62 7.47
CA ILE A 177 -22.56 -9.90 8.92
C ILE A 177 -23.42 -8.84 9.64
N ALA A 178 -23.27 -7.56 9.28
CA ALA A 178 -24.02 -6.44 9.84
C ALA A 178 -25.53 -6.46 9.48
N ASP A 179 -25.90 -7.21 8.45
CA ASP A 179 -27.29 -7.44 8.01
C ASP A 179 -27.84 -8.83 8.43
N SER A 180 -27.08 -9.61 9.20
CA SER A 180 -27.49 -10.95 9.62
C SER A 180 -28.78 -10.97 10.45
N ASN A 181 -29.59 -12.03 10.30
CA ASN A 181 -30.79 -12.27 11.13
C ASN A 181 -30.45 -12.55 12.60
N ASP A 182 -29.24 -13.02 12.89
CA ASP A 182 -28.75 -13.24 14.24
C ASP A 182 -28.39 -11.90 14.91
N ARG A 183 -29.07 -11.58 16.02
CA ARG A 183 -28.87 -10.33 16.77
C ARG A 183 -27.42 -10.13 17.21
N LEU A 184 -26.72 -11.17 17.65
CA LEU A 184 -25.35 -11.09 18.14
C LEU A 184 -24.37 -10.87 16.99
N ARG A 185 -24.54 -11.60 15.87
CA ARG A 185 -23.70 -11.40 14.67
C ARG A 185 -23.92 -10.02 14.08
N ARG A 186 -25.17 -9.56 14.00
CA ARG A 186 -25.53 -8.21 13.56
C ARG A 186 -24.87 -7.11 14.39
N ALA A 187 -24.92 -7.24 15.72
CA ALA A 187 -24.28 -6.28 16.62
C ALA A 187 -22.76 -6.23 16.43
N ARG A 188 -22.11 -7.39 16.24
CA ARG A 188 -20.67 -7.49 15.94
C ARG A 188 -20.31 -6.86 14.59
N GLY A 189 -21.08 -7.13 13.54
CA GLY A 189 -20.86 -6.53 12.22
C GLY A 189 -20.99 -5.02 12.22
N ARG A 190 -22.03 -4.47 12.86
CA ARG A 190 -22.21 -3.01 13.02
C ARG A 190 -21.05 -2.38 13.77
N ARG A 191 -20.63 -2.98 14.88
CA ARG A 191 -19.45 -2.53 15.63
C ARG A 191 -18.20 -2.51 14.74
N GLY A 192 -17.99 -3.54 13.91
CA GLY A 192 -16.88 -3.59 12.97
C GLY A 192 -16.92 -2.46 11.93
N LEU A 193 -18.10 -2.12 11.40
CA LEU A 193 -18.27 -0.98 10.50
C LEU A 193 -17.96 0.36 11.19
N ASP A 194 -18.34 0.52 12.45
CA ASP A 194 -18.01 1.72 13.24
C ASP A 194 -16.50 1.85 13.45
N ILE A 195 -15.81 0.74 13.74
CA ILE A 195 -14.34 0.69 13.88
C ILE A 195 -13.66 1.04 12.55
N LEU A 196 -14.16 0.54 11.44
CA LEU A 196 -13.64 0.86 10.11
C LEU A 196 -13.77 2.35 9.78
N ASN A 197 -14.90 2.97 10.15
CA ASN A 197 -15.09 4.41 10.03
C ASN A 197 -14.13 5.21 10.93
N ARG A 198 -13.87 4.73 12.15
CA ARG A 198 -12.85 5.33 13.04
C ARG A 198 -11.46 5.27 12.43
N LEU A 199 -11.03 4.10 11.94
CA LEU A 199 -9.73 3.93 11.27
C LEU A 199 -9.59 4.84 10.06
N ARG A 200 -10.65 5.00 9.26
CA ARG A 200 -10.64 5.85 8.06
C ARG A 200 -10.59 7.36 8.36
N THR A 201 -11.18 7.81 9.45
CA THR A 201 -11.26 9.24 9.81
C THR A 201 -10.03 9.72 10.58
N GLN A 202 -9.13 8.81 10.98
CA GLN A 202 -7.94 9.15 11.74
C GLN A 202 -6.84 9.73 10.84
N PRO A 203 -6.29 10.92 11.17
CA PRO A 203 -5.30 11.59 10.33
C PRO A 203 -3.94 10.88 10.32
N ASN A 204 -3.65 10.09 11.35
CA ASN A 204 -2.37 9.38 11.51
C ASN A 204 -2.37 8.00 10.84
N ILE A 205 -3.51 7.58 10.26
CA ILE A 205 -3.66 6.26 9.62
C ILE A 205 -3.88 6.48 8.14
N GLU A 206 -2.98 5.92 7.33
CA GLU A 206 -3.21 5.82 5.90
C GLU A 206 -4.12 4.62 5.62
N PHE A 207 -5.38 4.90 5.28
CA PHE A 207 -6.38 3.87 5.01
C PHE A 207 -6.83 3.88 3.54
N GLN A 208 -6.73 2.74 2.87
CA GLN A 208 -7.14 2.56 1.48
C GLN A 208 -8.12 1.38 1.33
N ILE A 209 -9.19 1.59 0.57
CA ILE A 209 -10.07 0.50 0.11
C ILE A 209 -9.53 -0.02 -1.22
N TYR A 210 -9.29 -1.33 -1.29
CA TYR A 210 -8.84 -2.03 -2.49
C TYR A 210 -9.99 -2.79 -3.13
N ASP A 211 -10.56 -2.21 -4.19
CA ASP A 211 -11.78 -2.71 -4.85
C ASP A 211 -11.51 -3.35 -6.23
N ARG A 212 -10.25 -3.65 -6.55
CA ARG A 212 -9.90 -4.29 -7.83
C ARG A 212 -10.05 -5.79 -7.70
N GLU A 213 -10.78 -6.40 -8.63
CA GLU A 213 -10.78 -7.85 -8.79
C GLU A 213 -9.53 -8.29 -9.55
N LEU A 214 -8.74 -9.17 -8.92
CA LEU A 214 -7.62 -9.84 -9.58
C LEU A 214 -8.13 -11.11 -10.27
N PRO A 215 -7.62 -11.48 -11.46
CA PRO A 215 -7.95 -12.74 -12.13
C PRO A 215 -7.75 -13.97 -11.22
N GLU A 216 -6.74 -13.89 -10.35
CA GLU A 216 -6.36 -14.91 -9.37
C GLU A 216 -7.40 -15.11 -8.25
N PHE A 217 -8.34 -14.17 -8.08
CA PHE A 217 -9.43 -14.31 -7.09
C PHE A 217 -10.53 -15.27 -7.55
N ALA A 218 -10.63 -15.55 -8.84
CA ALA A 218 -11.73 -16.36 -9.39
C ALA A 218 -11.70 -17.78 -8.81
N GLY A 219 -12.83 -18.21 -8.23
CA GLY A 219 -12.99 -19.55 -7.65
C GLY A 219 -12.26 -19.80 -6.33
N GLN A 220 -11.58 -18.80 -5.77
CA GLN A 220 -10.84 -18.93 -4.51
C GLN A 220 -11.72 -18.58 -3.29
N PRO A 221 -11.52 -19.24 -2.13
CA PRO A 221 -12.15 -18.83 -0.88
C PRO A 221 -11.58 -17.49 -0.37
N VAL A 222 -12.30 -16.83 0.53
CA VAL A 222 -11.94 -15.51 1.10
C VAL A 222 -10.52 -15.52 1.68
N ASP A 223 -10.18 -16.55 2.47
CA ASP A 223 -8.86 -16.73 3.07
C ASP A 223 -7.73 -16.73 2.02
N MET A 224 -7.94 -17.42 0.91
CA MET A 224 -6.94 -17.49 -0.16
C MET A 224 -6.88 -16.16 -0.94
N LYS A 225 -8.00 -15.47 -1.13
CA LYS A 225 -8.01 -14.13 -1.71
C LYS A 225 -7.19 -13.14 -0.87
N LEU A 226 -7.27 -13.22 0.46
CA LEU A 226 -6.44 -12.41 1.37
C LEU A 226 -4.95 -12.71 1.20
N VAL A 227 -4.58 -13.98 1.11
CA VAL A 227 -3.18 -14.42 0.90
C VAL A 227 -2.67 -13.97 -0.47
N ILE A 228 -3.45 -14.14 -1.53
CA ILE A 228 -3.11 -13.70 -2.89
C ILE A 228 -2.94 -12.18 -2.93
N LEU A 229 -3.88 -11.43 -2.35
CA LEU A 229 -3.80 -9.98 -2.31
C LEU A 229 -2.57 -9.49 -1.53
N ALA A 230 -2.28 -10.09 -0.37
CA ALA A 230 -1.11 -9.76 0.40
C ALA A 230 0.20 -10.05 -0.35
N LYS A 231 0.26 -11.13 -1.14
CA LYS A 231 1.40 -11.38 -2.05
C LYS A 231 1.51 -10.34 -3.15
N HIS A 232 0.39 -10.03 -3.80
CA HIS A 232 0.34 -9.06 -4.89
C HIS A 232 0.82 -7.67 -4.45
N LEU A 233 0.51 -7.29 -3.21
CA LEU A 233 0.92 -6.02 -2.61
C LEU A 233 2.27 -6.09 -1.87
N GLU A 234 2.96 -7.23 -1.89
CA GLU A 234 4.16 -7.51 -1.09
C GLU A 234 3.99 -7.15 0.41
N GLY A 235 2.76 -7.32 0.89
CA GLY A 235 2.27 -6.85 2.17
C GLY A 235 2.29 -7.89 3.29
N LYS A 236 1.59 -7.56 4.37
CA LYS A 236 1.31 -8.45 5.51
C LYS A 236 -0.20 -8.57 5.69
N ILE A 237 -0.66 -9.58 6.42
CA ILE A 237 -2.07 -9.74 6.80
C ILE A 237 -2.22 -9.45 8.29
N ILE A 238 -3.20 -8.63 8.68
CA ILE A 238 -3.69 -8.55 10.07
C ILE A 238 -4.94 -9.41 10.18
N THR A 239 -4.95 -10.37 11.11
CA THR A 239 -6.09 -11.26 11.35
C THR A 239 -6.21 -11.63 12.84
N GLY A 240 -7.43 -11.94 13.29
CA GLY A 240 -7.68 -12.62 14.56
C GLY A 240 -7.77 -14.14 14.42
N ASP A 241 -7.86 -14.68 13.20
CA ASP A 241 -8.02 -16.11 12.92
C ASP A 241 -6.67 -16.85 12.95
N PHE A 242 -6.65 -17.96 13.67
CA PHE A 242 -5.52 -18.87 13.75
C PHE A 242 -5.33 -19.73 12.49
N ASN A 243 -6.42 -20.07 11.79
CA ASN A 243 -6.36 -20.88 10.58
C ASN A 243 -5.76 -20.09 9.42
N LEU A 244 -6.22 -18.86 9.19
CA LEU A 244 -5.66 -17.96 8.19
C LEU A 244 -4.16 -17.72 8.42
N ASN A 245 -3.73 -17.61 9.68
CA ASN A 245 -2.31 -17.49 10.04
C ASN A 245 -1.47 -18.68 9.52
N LYS A 246 -1.97 -19.92 9.69
CA LYS A 246 -1.29 -21.13 9.17
C LYS A 246 -1.22 -21.14 7.65
N VAL A 247 -2.34 -20.84 6.99
CA VAL A 247 -2.42 -20.81 5.51
C VAL A 247 -1.46 -19.77 4.94
N ALA A 248 -1.47 -18.55 5.47
CA ALA A 248 -0.59 -17.48 5.04
C ALA A 248 0.91 -17.82 5.22
N LYS A 249 1.28 -18.46 6.34
CA LYS A 249 2.66 -18.92 6.60
C LYS A 249 3.14 -19.94 5.56
N VAL A 250 2.30 -20.91 5.17
CA VAL A 250 2.62 -21.88 4.10
C VAL A 250 2.91 -21.17 2.78
N HIS A 251 2.22 -20.06 2.53
CA HIS A 251 2.40 -19.24 1.34
C HIS A 251 3.50 -18.18 1.47
N ASN A 252 4.30 -18.15 2.54
CA ASN A 252 5.34 -17.13 2.80
C ASN A 252 4.80 -15.69 2.89
N VAL A 253 3.57 -15.52 3.38
CA VAL A 253 2.98 -14.21 3.69
C VAL A 253 3.14 -13.95 5.19
N ALA A 254 3.69 -12.79 5.54
CA ALA A 254 3.83 -12.40 6.94
C ALA A 254 2.46 -12.03 7.54
N VAL A 255 2.21 -12.50 8.76
CA VAL A 255 0.94 -12.32 9.47
C VAL A 255 1.19 -11.62 10.79
N VAL A 256 0.34 -10.64 11.09
CA VAL A 256 0.24 -9.95 12.36
C VAL A 256 -1.05 -10.42 13.02
N ASN A 257 -0.93 -11.35 13.97
CA ASN A 257 -2.09 -11.89 14.66
C ASN A 257 -2.37 -11.11 15.95
N LEU A 258 -3.54 -10.50 16.07
CA LEU A 258 -3.89 -9.66 17.24
C LEU A 258 -3.92 -10.47 18.55
N ASN A 259 -4.28 -11.76 18.49
CA ASN A 259 -4.27 -12.63 19.66
C ASN A 259 -2.85 -13.00 20.09
N GLU A 260 -1.94 -13.21 19.14
CA GLU A 260 -0.51 -13.43 19.44
C GLU A 260 0.12 -12.18 20.05
N ILE A 261 -0.17 -10.98 19.52
CA ILE A 261 0.30 -9.72 20.09
C ILE A 261 -0.19 -9.55 21.53
N ALA A 262 -1.50 -9.72 21.75
CA ALA A 262 -2.07 -9.61 23.09
C ALA A 262 -1.45 -10.63 24.06
N ALA A 263 -1.12 -11.83 23.57
CA ALA A 263 -0.44 -12.83 24.38
C ALA A 263 1.00 -12.42 24.74
N SER A 264 1.74 -11.84 23.80
CA SER A 264 3.13 -11.38 23.99
C SER A 264 3.26 -10.17 24.91
N LEU A 265 2.21 -9.35 25.02
CA LEU A 265 2.17 -8.17 25.90
C LEU A 265 1.72 -8.51 27.34
N ARG A 266 1.39 -9.77 27.65
CA ARG A 266 1.03 -10.15 29.02
C ARG A 266 2.24 -9.99 29.97
N PRO A 267 2.06 -9.40 31.17
CA PRO A 267 3.13 -9.27 32.14
C PRO A 267 3.82 -10.61 32.43
N GLN A 268 5.15 -10.60 32.47
CA GLN A 268 5.96 -11.75 32.85
C GLN A 268 6.44 -11.52 34.27
N PHE A 269 5.95 -12.34 35.20
CA PHE A 269 6.36 -12.32 36.59
C PHE A 269 7.50 -13.33 36.79
N LEU A 270 8.62 -12.87 37.34
CA LEU A 270 9.79 -13.70 37.63
C LEU A 270 9.80 -14.17 39.09
N PRO A 271 10.35 -15.36 39.40
CA PRO A 271 10.60 -15.76 40.78
C PRO A 271 11.41 -14.69 41.54
N GLY A 272 10.90 -14.30 42.71
CA GLY A 272 11.49 -13.23 43.54
C GLY A 272 10.87 -11.84 43.34
N GLU A 273 10.04 -11.61 42.32
CA GLU A 273 9.32 -10.34 42.16
C GLU A 273 8.18 -10.22 43.17
N ALA A 274 8.03 -9.03 43.75
CA ALA A 274 6.94 -8.70 44.66
C ALA A 274 5.83 -7.95 43.93
N PHE A 275 4.57 -8.28 44.20
CA PHE A 275 3.39 -7.58 43.67
C PHE A 275 2.22 -7.69 44.65
N GLU A 276 1.20 -6.87 44.47
CA GLU A 276 -0.02 -6.94 45.26
C GLU A 276 -1.10 -7.75 44.58
N VAL A 277 -1.78 -8.61 45.34
CA VAL A 277 -2.91 -9.38 44.83
C VAL A 277 -3.98 -9.52 45.89
N ARG A 278 -5.25 -9.43 45.46
CA ARG A 278 -6.39 -9.67 46.33
C ARG A 278 -6.69 -11.16 46.42
N VAL A 279 -6.79 -11.66 47.65
CA VAL A 279 -7.23 -13.04 47.89
C VAL A 279 -8.74 -13.11 47.71
N VAL A 280 -9.20 -13.90 46.75
CA VAL A 280 -10.63 -14.04 46.41
C VAL A 280 -11.28 -15.22 47.12
N LYS A 281 -10.56 -16.35 47.21
CA LYS A 281 -11.08 -17.60 47.81
C LYS A 281 -9.97 -18.44 48.43
N ALA A 282 -10.36 -19.44 49.22
CA ALA A 282 -9.43 -20.45 49.74
C ALA A 282 -8.92 -21.36 48.60
N GLY A 283 -7.65 -21.74 48.66
CA GLY A 283 -7.02 -22.71 47.78
C GLY A 283 -7.21 -24.16 48.23
N GLU A 284 -6.68 -25.10 47.44
CA GLU A 284 -6.78 -26.53 47.75
C GLU A 284 -5.92 -26.92 48.96
N GLY A 285 -4.71 -26.36 49.09
CA GLY A 285 -3.83 -26.58 50.23
C GLY A 285 -4.30 -25.90 51.54
N PRO A 286 -3.88 -26.41 52.71
CA PRO A 286 -4.35 -25.93 54.01
C PRO A 286 -4.04 -24.45 54.28
N GLU A 287 -2.91 -23.94 53.78
CA GLU A 287 -2.48 -22.53 53.93
C GLU A 287 -2.67 -21.69 52.66
N GLN A 288 -3.27 -22.25 51.61
CA GLN A 288 -3.36 -21.58 50.30
C GLN A 288 -4.58 -20.66 50.20
N GLY A 289 -4.36 -19.48 49.64
CA GLY A 289 -5.39 -18.62 49.06
C GLY A 289 -5.28 -18.61 47.54
N ILE A 290 -6.34 -18.20 46.86
CA ILE A 290 -6.37 -17.99 45.41
C ILE A 290 -6.77 -16.55 45.12
N GLY A 291 -5.95 -15.86 44.33
CA GLY A 291 -6.24 -14.57 43.72
C GLY A 291 -6.18 -14.66 42.20
N TYR A 292 -6.56 -13.57 41.53
CA TYR A 292 -6.47 -13.42 40.08
C TYR A 292 -5.81 -12.09 39.77
N LEU A 293 -4.90 -12.10 38.78
CA LEU A 293 -4.41 -10.88 38.16
C LEU A 293 -5.47 -10.30 37.21
N ASP A 294 -5.26 -9.05 36.79
CA ASP A 294 -6.17 -8.35 35.87
C ASP A 294 -6.33 -9.07 34.52
N ASP A 295 -5.30 -9.82 34.10
CA ASP A 295 -5.32 -10.64 32.88
C ASP A 295 -6.00 -12.02 33.07
N GLY A 296 -6.54 -12.29 34.25
CA GLY A 296 -7.19 -13.54 34.62
C GLY A 296 -6.25 -14.67 35.05
N THR A 297 -4.93 -14.42 35.10
CA THR A 297 -3.96 -15.42 35.57
C THR A 297 -4.24 -15.79 37.03
N MET A 298 -4.35 -17.09 37.32
CA MET A 298 -4.61 -17.58 38.68
C MET A 298 -3.32 -17.51 39.51
N VAL A 299 -3.40 -16.89 40.69
CA VAL A 299 -2.31 -16.77 41.66
C VAL A 299 -2.64 -17.60 42.89
N VAL A 300 -1.85 -18.63 43.16
CA VAL A 300 -1.91 -19.46 44.37
C VAL A 300 -0.96 -18.85 45.40
N ILE A 301 -1.52 -18.42 46.53
CA ILE A 301 -0.82 -17.63 47.55
C ILE A 301 -0.65 -18.48 48.81
N GLU A 302 0.57 -18.86 49.14
CA GLU A 302 0.91 -19.53 50.40
C GLU A 302 0.83 -18.53 51.57
N GLY A 303 0.06 -18.87 52.61
CA GLY A 303 -0.29 -17.97 53.72
C GLY A 303 -1.52 -17.09 53.44
N GLY A 304 -2.17 -17.27 52.29
CA GLY A 304 -3.35 -16.49 51.88
C GLY A 304 -4.69 -16.97 52.45
N ARG A 305 -4.77 -18.21 52.95
CA ARG A 305 -6.03 -18.87 53.37
C ARG A 305 -6.83 -18.06 54.40
N HIS A 306 -6.15 -17.49 55.39
CA HIS A 306 -6.77 -16.76 56.48
C HIS A 306 -7.03 -15.28 56.17
N ARG A 307 -6.66 -14.81 54.98
CA ARG A 307 -6.71 -13.38 54.58
C ARG A 307 -7.57 -13.16 53.34
N ILE A 308 -8.70 -13.86 53.27
CA ILE A 308 -9.67 -13.73 52.17
C ILE A 308 -10.23 -12.30 52.16
N ASN A 309 -10.43 -11.74 50.96
CA ASN A 309 -10.82 -10.36 50.68
C ASN A 309 -9.78 -9.28 51.01
N ALA A 310 -8.60 -9.64 51.51
CA ALA A 310 -7.50 -8.69 51.69
C ALA A 310 -6.63 -8.62 50.44
N THR A 311 -6.08 -7.43 50.17
CA THR A 311 -4.98 -7.23 49.23
C THR A 311 -3.67 -7.38 50.00
N LEU A 312 -2.78 -8.25 49.52
CA LEU A 312 -1.53 -8.57 50.19
C LEU A 312 -0.35 -8.38 49.24
N PRO A 313 0.79 -7.85 49.73
CA PRO A 313 2.04 -7.98 49.03
C PRO A 313 2.48 -9.45 49.07
N VAL A 314 2.78 -10.00 47.89
CA VAL A 314 3.21 -11.38 47.71
C VAL A 314 4.46 -11.41 46.84
N VAL A 315 5.33 -12.39 47.09
CA VAL A 315 6.54 -12.63 46.29
C VAL A 315 6.34 -13.91 45.48
N VAL A 316 6.63 -13.84 44.18
CA VAL A 316 6.54 -14.98 43.26
C VAL A 316 7.55 -16.05 43.69
N THR A 317 7.08 -17.28 43.90
CA THR A 317 7.95 -18.43 44.17
C THR A 317 8.23 -19.23 42.91
N SER A 318 7.20 -19.48 42.10
CA SER A 318 7.34 -20.21 40.84
C SER A 318 6.18 -19.93 39.89
N THR A 319 6.40 -20.20 38.60
CA THR A 319 5.38 -20.10 37.56
C THR A 319 5.17 -21.47 36.93
N LEU A 320 3.91 -21.91 36.79
CA LEU A 320 3.55 -23.17 36.16
C LEU A 320 2.63 -22.91 34.97
N GLN A 321 2.98 -23.44 33.80
CA GLN A 321 2.11 -23.42 32.64
C GLN A 321 1.30 -24.71 32.58
N THR A 322 -0.02 -24.62 32.46
CA THR A 322 -0.93 -25.76 32.31
C THR A 322 -1.75 -25.66 31.03
N GLN A 323 -2.48 -26.72 30.69
CA GLN A 323 -3.38 -26.74 29.53
C GLN A 323 -4.51 -25.69 29.63
N ALA A 324 -4.95 -25.37 30.85
CA ALA A 324 -6.01 -24.38 31.09
C ALA A 324 -5.50 -22.94 31.18
N GLY A 325 -4.18 -22.73 31.19
CA GLY A 325 -3.55 -21.41 31.30
C GLY A 325 -2.34 -21.39 32.21
N ARG A 326 -1.89 -20.18 32.55
CA ARG A 326 -0.76 -19.94 33.44
C ARG A 326 -1.24 -19.89 34.89
N MET A 327 -0.51 -20.53 35.79
CA MET A 327 -0.65 -20.40 37.23
C MET A 327 0.62 -19.79 37.82
N LEU A 328 0.45 -18.83 38.72
CA LEU A 328 1.52 -18.25 39.51
C LEU A 328 1.44 -18.79 40.94
N PHE A 329 2.56 -19.22 41.48
CA PHE A 329 2.70 -19.52 42.89
C PHE A 329 3.44 -18.37 43.54
N ALA A 330 2.89 -17.85 44.62
CA ALA A 330 3.44 -16.77 45.39
C ALA A 330 3.31 -17.07 46.88
N LYS A 331 4.12 -16.40 47.69
CA LYS A 331 4.06 -16.46 49.16
C LYS A 331 3.84 -15.05 49.69
N VAL A 332 3.09 -14.93 50.78
CA VAL A 332 2.89 -13.65 51.46
C VAL A 332 4.26 -13.07 51.87
N ASP A 333 4.49 -11.80 51.52
CA ASP A 333 5.68 -11.07 51.92
C ASP A 333 5.51 -10.51 53.33
N ASP A 334 5.83 -11.32 54.33
CA ASP A 334 5.76 -10.93 55.74
C ASP A 334 6.72 -9.78 56.09
N ALA A 335 7.74 -9.49 55.27
CA ALA A 335 8.66 -8.39 55.50
C ALA A 335 8.03 -7.05 55.07
N ALA A 336 7.37 -7.02 53.91
CA ALA A 336 6.63 -5.85 53.44
C ALA A 336 5.44 -5.49 54.33
N ILE A 337 4.77 -6.48 54.92
CA ILE A 337 3.66 -6.24 55.86
C ILE A 337 4.14 -5.58 57.17
N ARG A 338 5.38 -5.85 57.59
CA ARG A 338 5.96 -5.27 58.82
C ARG A 338 6.55 -3.88 58.62
N SER A 339 6.95 -3.51 57.40
CA SER A 339 7.50 -2.20 57.08
C SER A 339 6.46 -1.14 56.74
N GLY A 340 5.21 -1.55 56.44
CA GLY A 340 4.08 -0.67 56.18
C GLY A 340 3.09 -0.49 57.35
N ALA A 341 3.42 -0.99 58.54
CA ALA A 341 2.61 -0.89 59.77
C ALA A 341 3.08 0.23 60.70
#